data_AF-A0A2J6IVY0-F1
#
_entry.id   AF-A0A2J6IVY0-F1
#
_cell.length_a   1.000
_cell.length_b   1.000
_cell.length_c   1.000
_cell.angle_alpha   90.00
_cell.angle_beta   90.00
_cell.angle_gamma   90.00
#
_symmetry.space_group_name_H-M   'P 1'
#
loop_
_entity.id
_entity.type
_entity.pdbx_description
1 polymer ?
#
loop_
_entity_poly.entity_id
_entity_poly.type
_entity_poly.pdbx_seq_one_letter_code
_entity_poly.pdbx_strand_id
1 'polypeptide(L)' 'MARKATIDRKTSETEISLTLQIEGSGEHTIDSGVPFFDHMLAQVAR' A
#
# COMPACT_ATOMS: atom_id res chain seq x y z
N MET A 1 15.47 -13.27 7.37
CA MET A 1 14.11 -13.47 6.82
C MET A 1 13.58 -12.11 6.40
N ALA A 2 13.16 -11.94 5.15
CA ALA A 2 12.61 -10.66 4.69
C ALA A 2 11.21 -10.45 5.27
N ARG A 3 10.97 -9.31 5.93
CA ARG A 3 9.65 -8.93 6.46
C ARG A 3 8.81 -8.32 5.34
N LYS A 4 8.29 -9.18 4.47
CA LYS A 4 7.47 -8.82 3.31
C LYS A 4 6.15 -9.59 3.34
N ALA A 5 5.06 -8.90 3.04
CA ALA A 5 3.73 -9.49 2.92
C ALA A 5 3.01 -8.94 1.69
N THR A 6 2.21 -9.80 1.04
CA THR A 6 1.30 -9.42 -0.05
C THR A 6 -0.10 -9.88 0.34
N ILE A 7 -1.07 -9.00 0.19
CA ILE A 7 -2.47 -9.23 0.56
C ILE A 7 -3.37 -8.74 -0.57
N ASP A 8 -4.27 -9.60 -1.00
CA ASP A 8 -5.39 -9.27 -1.88
C ASP A 8 -6.68 -9.37 -1.07
N ARG A 9 -7.48 -8.30 -1.07
CA ARG A 9 -8.77 -8.24 -0.36
C ARG A 9 -9.84 -7.78 -1.33
N LYS A 10 -10.88 -8.61 -1.46
CA LYS A 10 -12.06 -8.30 -2.27
C LYS A 10 -13.31 -8.33 -1.40
N THR A 11 -14.08 -7.26 -1.47
CA THR A 11 -15.44 -7.18 -0.91
C THR A 11 -16.40 -6.67 -1.98
N SER A 12 -17.69 -6.54 -1.65
CA SER A 12 -18.70 -5.99 -2.56
C SER A 12 -18.44 -4.53 -2.91
N GLU A 13 -17.75 -3.79 -2.04
CA GLU A 13 -17.51 -2.36 -2.17
C GLU A 13 -16.15 -2.02 -2.79
N THR A 14 -15.13 -2.86 -2.55
CA THR A 14 -13.73 -2.53 -2.88
C THR A 14 -12.92 -3.76 -3.24
N GLU A 15 -11.94 -3.56 -4.11
CA GLU A 15 -10.90 -4.53 -4.44
C GLU A 15 -9.55 -3.87 -4.19
N ILE A 16 -8.72 -4.49 -3.35
CA ILE A 16 -7.46 -3.92 -2.87
C ILE A 16 -6.36 -4.96 -3.03
N SER A 17 -5.26 -4.58 -3.65
CA SER A 17 -4.02 -5.35 -3.73
C SER A 17 -2.88 -4.56 -3.11
N LEU A 18 -2.21 -5.14 -2.12
CA LEU A 18 -1.16 -4.47 -1.36
C LEU A 18 0.05 -5.37 -1.17
N THR A 19 1.24 -4.81 -1.40
CA THR A 19 2.52 -5.42 -1.00
C THR A 19 3.25 -4.46 -0.07
N LEU A 20 3.67 -4.96 1.09
CA LEU A 20 4.41 -4.20 2.10
C LEU A 20 5.71 -4.90 2.44
N GLN A 21 6.80 -4.13 2.53
CA GLN A 21 8.10 -4.57 3.02
C GLN A 21 8.57 -3.61 4.12
N ILE A 22 8.85 -4.14 5.31
CA ILE A 22 9.22 -3.32 6.48
C ILE A 22 10.65 -2.76 6.36
N GLU A 23 11.56 -3.54 5.77
CA GLU A 23 12.95 -3.14 5.50
C GLU A 23 13.06 -2.67 4.04
N GLY A 24 12.34 -1.60 3.69
CA GLY A 24 12.33 -1.01 2.35
C GLY A 24 13.19 0.25 2.24
N SER A 25 13.27 0.82 1.04
CA SER A 25 14.00 2.07 0.72
C SER A 25 13.09 3.31 0.67
N GLY A 26 11.85 3.21 1.12
CA GLY A 26 10.83 4.28 1.01
C GLY A 26 10.14 4.37 -0.36
N GLU A 27 10.44 3.44 -1.26
CA GLU A 27 9.75 3.30 -2.55
C GLU A 27 8.28 2.92 -2.36
N HIS A 28 7.39 3.67 -3.01
CA HIS A 28 5.96 3.42 -2.96
C HIS A 28 5.30 3.73 -4.31
N THR A 29 4.25 2.99 -4.61
CA THR A 29 3.32 3.26 -5.71
C THR A 29 1.93 3.04 -5.13
N ILE A 30 1.11 4.09 -5.15
CA ILE A 30 -0.16 4.13 -4.44
C ILE A 30 -1.18 4.74 -5.38
N ASP A 31 -2.27 4.01 -5.61
CA ASP A 31 -3.42 4.45 -6.39
C ASP A 31 -4.68 3.87 -5.74
N SER A 32 -5.34 4.69 -4.92
CA SER A 32 -6.61 4.33 -4.29
C SER A 32 -7.82 4.96 -4.99
N GLY A 33 -7.60 5.76 -6.02
CA GLY A 33 -8.62 6.63 -6.62
C GLY A 33 -9.01 7.84 -5.76
N VAL A 34 -8.41 8.03 -4.57
CA VAL A 34 -8.65 9.17 -3.67
C VAL A 34 -7.35 9.96 -3.46
N PRO A 35 -7.11 11.06 -4.20
CA PRO A 35 -5.80 11.71 -4.25
C PRO A 35 -5.23 12.16 -2.89
N PHE A 36 -6.10 12.63 -1.98
CA PHE A 36 -5.67 13.03 -0.65
C PHE A 36 -5.22 11.83 0.20
N PHE A 37 -5.88 10.68 0.04
CA PHE A 37 -5.52 9.47 0.76
C PHE A 37 -4.18 8.92 0.26
N ASP A 38 -3.96 8.92 -1.06
CA ASP A 38 -2.67 8.54 -1.66
C ASP A 38 -1.53 9.41 -1.12
N HIS A 39 -1.77 10.72 -1.00
CA HIS A 39 -0.82 11.65 -0.39
C HIS A 39 -0.48 11.30 1.06
N MET A 40 -1.48 10.92 1.87
CA MET A 40 -1.27 10.51 3.26
C MET A 40 -0.50 9.18 3.35
N LEU A 41 -0.86 8.17 2.55
CA LEU A 41 -0.15 6.89 2.54
C LEU A 41 1.30 7.03 2.05
N ALA A 42 1.58 7.96 1.13
CA ALA A 42 2.93 8.29 0.71
C ALA A 42 3.80 8.84 1.86
N GLN A 43 3.21 9.54 2.84
CA GLN A 43 3.93 9.95 4.05
C GLN A 43 4.21 8.77 4.99
N VAL A 44 3.32 7.78 5.05
CA VAL A 44 3.51 6.56 5.86
C VAL A 44 4.60 5.67 5.27
N ALA A 45 4.73 5.63 3.94
CA ALA A 45 5.70 4.81 3.24
C ALA A 45 7.13 5.41 3.20
N ARG A 46 7.30 6.68 3.61
CA ARG A 46 8.60 7.35 3.69
C ARG A 46 9.45 6.88 4.86
#